data_AF-A0A1S3ER72-F1
#
_entry.id   AF-A0A1S3ER72-F1
#
_cell.length_a   1.000
_cell.length_b   1.000
_cell.length_c   1.000
_cell.angle_alpha   90.00
_cell.angle_beta   90.00
_cell.angle_gamma   90.00
#
_symmetry.space_group_name_H-M   'P 1'
#
loop_
_entity.id
_entity.type
_entity.pdbx_description
1 polymer ?
#
loop_
_entity_poly.entity_id
_entity_poly.type
_entity_poly.pdbx_seq_one_letter_code
_entity_poly.pdbx_strand_id
1 'polypeptide(L)'
;MSVFPLTPRCCWLEVWDISLRDPSRTQAFPPQDDQLLDDGKTLGECGFTSQTARPQAPATVGLAFRADEAFEALRIEPFSSPPELPDVMKPQDSGGSANEQAVQ
;
A
#
# COMPACT_ATOMS: atom_id res chain seq x y z
N MET A 1 31.54 -11.31 -13.46
CA MET A 1 30.39 -10.39 -13.51
C MET A 1 29.17 -11.18 -13.10
N SER A 2 28.70 -11.01 -11.87
CA SER A 2 27.53 -11.75 -11.37
C SER A 2 26.33 -10.82 -11.42
N VAL A 3 25.35 -11.17 -12.25
CA VAL A 3 24.07 -10.47 -12.37
C VAL A 3 23.23 -10.88 -11.16
N PHE A 4 22.99 -9.93 -10.24
CA PHE A 4 22.07 -10.14 -9.12
C PHE A 4 20.63 -10.10 -9.63
N PRO A 5 19.79 -11.10 -9.32
CA PRO A 5 18.37 -11.05 -9.66
C PRO A 5 17.67 -9.99 -8.80
N LEU A 6 16.84 -9.18 -9.47
CA LEU A 6 15.90 -8.27 -8.84
C LEU A 6 14.80 -9.09 -8.14
N THR A 7 15.01 -9.41 -6.87
CA THR A 7 14.02 -10.03 -5.97
C THR A 7 13.74 -9.12 -4.74
N PRO A 8 12.57 -9.26 -4.09
CA PRO A 8 11.75 -8.17 -3.57
C PRO A 8 12.21 -7.71 -2.18
N ARG A 9 13.32 -6.97 -2.13
CA ARG A 9 13.85 -6.45 -0.86
C ARG A 9 13.08 -5.25 -0.31
N CYS A 10 12.24 -4.56 -1.10
CA CYS A 10 11.59 -3.33 -0.64
C CYS A 10 10.61 -3.56 0.52
N CYS A 11 9.75 -4.58 0.45
CA CYS A 11 8.71 -4.80 1.46
C CYS A 11 9.24 -5.27 2.82
N TRP A 12 10.43 -5.87 2.87
CA TRP A 12 11.04 -6.31 4.13
C TRP A 12 11.77 -5.17 4.87
N LEU A 13 12.22 -4.12 4.17
CA LEU A 13 12.90 -3.00 4.82
C LEU A 13 11.95 -2.07 5.60
N GLU A 14 10.73 -1.83 5.09
CA GLU A 14 9.76 -0.95 5.76
C GLU A 14 9.20 -1.56 7.06
N VAL A 15 8.90 -2.86 7.07
CA VAL A 15 8.45 -3.58 8.29
C VAL A 15 9.55 -3.65 9.35
N TRP A 16 10.82 -3.80 8.94
CA TRP A 16 11.95 -3.82 9.88
C TRP A 16 12.15 -2.46 10.56
N ASP A 17 11.92 -1.36 9.84
CA ASP A 17 12.03 0.00 10.36
C ASP A 17 10.97 0.31 11.44
N ILE A 18 9.77 -0.28 11.36
CA ILE A 18 8.76 -0.21 12.44
C ILE A 18 9.25 -0.96 13.68
N SER A 19 9.87 -2.14 13.51
CA SER A 19 10.34 -2.96 14.63
C SER A 19 11.58 -2.40 15.34
N LEU A 20 12.28 -1.43 14.75
CA LEU A 20 13.41 -0.72 15.36
C LEU A 20 12.99 0.53 16.15
N ARG A 21 11.70 0.88 16.18
CA ARG A 21 11.19 2.08 16.87
C ARG A 21 10.86 1.80 18.32
N ASP A 22 11.06 2.83 19.15
CA ASP A 22 10.80 2.77 20.58
C ASP A 22 9.28 2.77 20.85
N PRO A 23 8.71 1.67 21.40
CA PRO A 23 7.26 1.54 21.60
C PRO A 23 6.71 2.51 22.65
N SER A 24 7.56 3.10 23.51
CA SER A 24 7.13 4.11 24.48
C SER A 24 6.93 5.49 23.85
N ARG A 25 7.46 5.69 22.63
CA ARG A 25 7.42 6.95 21.88
C ARG A 25 6.59 6.89 20.61
N THR A 26 6.09 5.71 20.21
CA THR A 26 5.30 5.54 19.00
C THR A 26 4.10 4.64 19.20
N GLN A 27 2.98 4.97 18.56
CA GLN A 27 1.77 4.16 18.51
C GLN A 27 1.44 3.79 17.07
N ALA A 28 1.10 2.52 16.84
CA ALA A 28 0.81 1.97 15.52
C ALA A 28 -0.69 1.69 15.36
N PHE A 29 -1.21 1.95 14.17
CA PHE A 29 -2.63 1.84 13.84
C PHE A 29 -2.82 1.01 12.55
N PRO A 30 -3.89 0.22 12.42
CA PRO A 30 -4.23 -0.48 11.20
C PRO A 30 -4.64 0.50 10.08
N PRO A 31 -4.61 0.06 8.81
CA PRO A 31 -4.81 0.93 7.66
C PRO A 31 -6.23 1.50 7.50
N GLN A 32 -7.22 0.86 8.13
CA GLN A 32 -8.64 1.13 7.91
C GLN A 32 -9.37 1.60 9.19
N ASP A 33 -8.70 1.53 10.34
CA ASP A 33 -9.28 1.89 11.63
C ASP A 33 -8.27 2.75 12.42
N ASP A 34 -8.74 3.84 13.03
CA ASP A 34 -7.95 4.65 13.96
C ASP A 34 -7.79 3.95 15.33
N GLN A 35 -7.94 2.62 15.38
CA GLN A 35 -7.82 1.82 16.59
C GLN A 35 -6.37 1.41 16.83
N LEU A 36 -5.82 1.72 18.00
CA LEU A 36 -4.47 1.34 18.36
C LEU A 36 -4.23 -0.18 18.25
N LEU A 37 -3.11 -0.58 17.64
CA LEU A 37 -2.64 -1.97 17.64
C LEU A 37 -2.13 -2.34 19.03
N ASP A 38 -2.60 -3.49 19.53
CA ASP A 38 -2.20 -4.04 20.82
C ASP A 38 -0.86 -4.77 20.69
N ASP A 39 0.13 -4.40 21.51
CA ASP A 39 1.45 -5.02 21.57
C ASP A 39 1.38 -6.53 21.91
N GLY A 40 0.30 -6.97 22.56
CA GLY A 40 0.05 -8.38 22.88
C GLY A 40 -0.38 -9.22 21.67
N LYS A 41 -0.72 -8.60 20.54
CA LYS A 41 -1.20 -9.28 19.33
C LYS A 41 -0.15 -9.33 18.25
N THR A 42 -0.10 -10.45 17.54
CA THR A 42 0.69 -10.59 16.33
C THR A 42 0.08 -9.79 15.18
N LEU A 43 0.90 -9.39 14.21
CA LEU A 43 0.42 -8.72 12.99
C LEU A 43 -0.67 -9.53 12.26
N GLY A 44 -0.59 -10.87 12.29
CA GLY A 44 -1.61 -11.74 11.71
C GLY A 44 -2.98 -11.62 12.41
N GLU A 45 -2.99 -11.53 13.74
CA GLU A 45 -4.22 -11.32 14.54
C GLU A 45 -4.81 -9.92 14.32
N CYS A 46 -3.98 -8.95 13.94
CA CYS A 46 -4.39 -7.61 13.53
C CYS A 46 -4.80 -7.53 12.04
N GLY A 47 -4.82 -8.65 11.31
CA GLY A 47 -5.29 -8.72 9.92
C GLY A 47 -4.20 -8.55 8.84
N PHE A 48 -2.94 -8.39 9.23
CA PHE A 48 -1.80 -8.36 8.31
C PHE A 48 -1.37 -9.79 7.97
N THR A 49 -1.86 -10.30 6.84
CA THR A 49 -1.60 -11.65 6.36
C THR A 49 -0.84 -11.61 5.03
N SER A 50 -0.29 -12.75 4.60
CA SER A 50 0.31 -12.87 3.27
C SER A 50 -0.66 -12.58 2.11
N GLN A 51 -1.97 -12.65 2.37
CA GLN A 51 -3.01 -12.36 1.38
C GLN A 51 -3.34 -10.86 1.32
N THR A 52 -3.26 -10.14 2.44
CA THR A 52 -3.66 -8.73 2.58
C THR A 52 -2.47 -7.76 2.56
N ALA A 53 -1.25 -8.22 2.86
CA ALA A 53 -0.01 -7.44 2.83
C ALA A 53 0.97 -8.03 1.77
N ARG A 54 0.60 -7.94 0.49
CA ARG A 54 1.38 -8.54 -0.61
C ARG A 54 2.52 -7.60 -1.05
N PRO A 55 3.60 -8.10 -1.66
CA PRO A 55 4.68 -7.22 -2.10
C PRO A 55 4.26 -6.12 -3.09
N GLN A 56 3.37 -6.45 -4.03
CA GLN A 56 2.82 -5.51 -5.01
C GLN A 56 1.66 -4.66 -4.48
N ALA A 57 1.12 -5.01 -3.32
CA ALA A 57 0.03 -4.31 -2.64
C ALA A 57 0.24 -4.42 -1.12
N PRO A 58 1.22 -3.67 -0.58
CA PRO A 58 1.53 -3.70 0.85
C PRO A 58 0.35 -3.20 1.67
N ALA A 59 0.19 -3.76 2.87
CA ALA A 59 -0.73 -3.18 3.84
C ALA A 59 -0.09 -1.95 4.47
N THR A 60 -0.88 -0.91 4.72
CA THR A 60 -0.40 0.33 5.36
C THR A 60 -0.52 0.19 6.89
N VAL A 61 0.41 0.77 7.63
CA VAL A 61 0.34 0.90 9.10
C VAL A 61 0.49 2.37 9.42
N GLY A 62 -0.49 2.94 10.10
CA GLY A 62 -0.43 4.31 10.59
C GLY A 62 0.52 4.42 11.78
N LEU A 63 1.30 5.49 11.87
CA LEU A 63 2.23 5.72 12.97
C LEU A 63 2.00 7.12 13.53
N ALA A 64 1.80 7.22 14.84
CA ALA A 64 1.74 8.47 15.57
C ALA A 64 2.89 8.55 16.57
N PHE A 65 3.55 9.70 16.64
CA PHE A 65 4.63 9.96 17.58
C PHE A 65 4.12 10.62 18.85
N ARG A 66 4.80 10.32 19.95
CA ARG A 66 4.63 11.06 21.20
C ARG A 66 5.34 12.41 21.10
N ALA A 67 4.57 13.49 21.29
CA ALA A 67 5.05 14.85 21.44
C ALA A 67 4.78 15.30 22.89
N ASP A 68 5.86 15.65 23.61
CA ASP A 68 5.81 16.01 25.03
C ASP A 68 5.13 14.91 25.90
N GLU A 69 3.94 15.20 26.43
CA GLU A 69 3.18 14.31 27.32
C GLU A 69 2.05 13.53 26.62
N ALA A 70 1.80 13.76 25.33
CA ALA A 70 0.70 13.12 24.59
C ALA A 70 1.14 12.58 23.22
N PHE A 71 0.37 11.64 22.68
CA PHE A 71 0.54 11.21 21.29
C PHE A 71 -0.13 12.22 20.35
N GLU A 72 0.50 12.49 19.21
CA GLU A 72 -0.15 13.25 18.15
C GLU A 72 -1.34 12.47 17.58
N ALA A 73 -2.29 13.19 16.98
CA ALA A 73 -3.37 12.54 16.25
C ALA A 73 -2.79 11.85 15.02
N LEU A 74 -3.26 10.63 14.73
CA LEU A 74 -2.87 9.92 13.52
C LEU A 74 -3.27 10.75 12.30
N ARG A 75 -2.29 11.07 11.45
CA ARG A 75 -2.49 11.83 10.22
C ARG A 75 -1.68 11.22 9.09
N ILE A 76 -2.40 10.63 8.14
CA ILE A 76 -1.81 10.08 6.91
C ILE A 76 -2.26 10.97 5.77
N GLU A 77 -1.32 11.72 5.18
CA GLU A 77 -1.61 12.54 4.01
C GLU A 77 -1.83 11.63 2.78
N PRO A 78 -2.91 11.82 2.03
CA PRO A 78 -3.19 11.00 0.87
C PRO A 78 -2.14 11.23 -0.23
N PHE A 79 -1.90 10.19 -1.03
CA PHE A 79 -1.11 10.33 -2.26
C PHE A 79 -1.80 11.28 -3.24
N SER A 80 -1.00 11.89 -4.12
CA SER A 80 -1.53 12.69 -5.23
C SER A 80 -2.38 11.85 -6.18
N SER A 81 -3.42 12.44 -6.76
CA SER A 81 -4.20 11.80 -7.82
C SER A 81 -3.40 11.69 -9.13
N PRO A 82 -3.52 10.59 -9.88
CA PRO A 82 -2.92 10.47 -11.20
C PRO A 82 -3.53 11.47 -12.21
N PRO A 83 -2.82 11.86 -13.28
CA PRO A 83 -3.36 12.72 -14.32
C PRO A 83 -4.46 12.01 -15.11
N GLU A 84 -5.26 12.81 -15.83
CA GLU A 84 -6.26 12.28 -16.77
C GLU A 84 -5.62 11.37 -17.82
N LEU A 85 -6.28 10.24 -18.09
CA LEU A 85 -5.81 9.24 -19.02
C LEU A 85 -5.90 9.80 -20.46
N PRO A 86 -4.82 9.77 -21.27
CA PRO A 86 -4.90 10.26 -22.64
C PRO A 86 -5.85 9.40 -23.47
N ASP A 87 -6.50 9.99 -24.48
CA ASP A 87 -7.54 9.32 -25.28
C ASP A 87 -7.05 8.03 -25.98
N VAL A 88 -5.75 7.97 -26.31
CA VAL A 88 -5.10 6.79 -26.89
C VAL A 88 -5.05 5.60 -25.91
N MET A 89 -5.03 5.85 -24.60
CA MET A 89 -4.98 4.83 -23.56
C MET A 89 -6.37 4.46 -23.01
N LYS A 90 -7.41 5.22 -23.37
CA LYS A 90 -8.79 4.85 -23.03
C LYS A 90 -9.20 3.63 -23.86
N PRO A 91 -9.97 2.67 -23.29
CA PRO A 91 -10.54 1.58 -24.06
C PRO A 91 -11.29 2.15 -25.28
N GLN A 92 -10.95 1.70 -26.48
CA GLN A 92 -11.73 2.06 -27.65
C GLN A 92 -13.09 1.36 -27.53
N ASP A 93 -14.19 2.10 -27.57
CA ASP A 93 -15.50 1.49 -27.72
C ASP A 93 -15.48 0.67 -29.02
N SER A 94 -15.57 -0.65 -28.90
CA SER A 94 -15.55 -1.61 -30.00
C SER A 94 -16.83 -1.50 -30.85
N GLY A 95 -17.06 -0.36 -31.49
CA GLY A 95 -18.29 -0.01 -32.21
C GLY A 95 -18.01 0.70 -33.54
N GLY A 96 -17.60 -0.06 -34.56
CA GLY A 96 -17.57 0.36 -35.97
C GLY A 96 -16.44 -0.34 -36.73
N SER A 97 -16.65 -1.20 -37.73
CA SER A 97 -17.80 -1.48 -38.57
C SER A 97 -17.79 -2.95 -39.02
N ALA A 98 -18.88 -3.67 -38.77
CA ALA A 98 -19.32 -4.71 -39.69
C ALA A 98 -19.89 -3.99 -40.92
N ASN A 99 -19.16 -3.95 -42.03
CA ASN A 99 -19.79 -3.72 -43.33
C ASN A 99 -19.08 -4.53 -44.43
N GLU A 100 -19.93 -5.14 -45.24
CA GLU A 100 -19.73 -6.12 -46.30
C GLU A 100 -18.59 -5.81 -47.28
N GLN A 101 -17.79 -6.84 -47.57
CA GLN A 101 -17.33 -7.09 -48.94
C GLN A 101 -17.43 -8.59 -49.24
N ALA A 102 -18.60 -8.99 -49.75
CA ALA A 102 -18.71 -10.18 -50.59
C ALA A 102 -17.98 -9.88 -51.91
N VAL A 103 -16.84 -10.53 -52.12
CA VAL A 103 -16.12 -10.53 -53.39
C VAL A 103 -16.87 -11.45 -54.35
N GLN A 104 -17.31 -10.89 -55.49
CA GLN A 104 -17.82 -11.64 -56.64
C GLN A 104 -16.71 -12.43 -57.34
#